data_AF-A0A3D3BTZ3-F1
#
_entry.id   AF-A0A3D3BTZ3-F1
#
_cell.length_a   1.000
_cell.length_b   1.000
_cell.length_c   1.000
_cell.angle_alpha   90.00
_cell.angle_beta   90.00
_cell.angle_gamma   90.00
#
_symmetry.space_group_name_H-M   'P 1'
#
loop_
_entity.id
_entity.type
_entity.pdbx_description
1 polymer ?
#
loop_
_entity_poly.entity_id
_entity_poly.type
_entity_poly.pdbx_seq_one_letter_code
_entity_poly.pdbx_strand_id
1 'polypeptide(L)' 'ISDTLDPANHLLGLVRFKVGSGGYAQEYIGEWDFALRKTWARAYAAYSARART' A
#
# COMPACT_ATOMS: atom_id res chain seq x y z
N ILE A 1 -4.08 -10.14 -8.42
CA ILE A 1 -3.31 -10.06 -7.17
C ILE A 1 -3.13 -11.42 -6.46
N SER A 2 -3.33 -12.56 -7.13
CA SER A 2 -3.31 -13.89 -6.49
C SER A 2 -2.54 -14.91 -7.33
N ASP A 3 -1.21 -14.82 -7.38
CA ASP A 3 -0.44 -16.00 -7.85
C ASP A 3 0.99 -16.13 -7.33
N THR A 4 1.53 -15.17 -6.58
CA THR A 4 2.83 -15.35 -5.91
C THR A 4 2.88 -14.58 -4.59
N LEU A 5 2.08 -15.03 -3.61
CA LEU A 5 2.32 -14.65 -2.21
C LEU A 5 3.45 -15.54 -1.68
N ASP A 6 4.65 -14.99 -1.66
CA ASP A 6 5.82 -15.59 -1.01
C ASP A 6 5.46 -15.99 0.45
N PRO A 7 5.58 -17.29 0.82
CA PRO A 7 5.32 -17.77 2.17
C PRO A 7 6.13 -17.07 3.26
N ALA A 8 7.26 -16.44 2.93
CA ALA A 8 8.10 -15.71 3.87
C ALA A 8 7.58 -14.29 4.19
N ASN A 9 6.54 -13.80 3.52
CA ASN A 9 6.03 -12.45 3.74
C ASN A 9 5.21 -12.36 5.04
N HIS A 10 5.67 -11.56 6.00
CA HIS A 10 4.99 -11.34 7.29
C HIS A 10 3.53 -10.84 7.17
N LEU A 11 3.15 -10.19 6.08
CA LEU A 11 1.78 -9.71 5.83
C LEU A 11 0.79 -10.85 5.60
N LEU A 12 1.30 -12.04 5.26
CA LEU A 12 0.52 -13.25 5.00
C LEU A 12 -0.26 -13.70 6.24
N GLY A 13 0.30 -13.51 7.44
CA GLY A 13 -0.40 -13.81 8.70
C GLY A 13 -1.64 -12.94 8.89
N LEU A 14 -1.54 -11.64 8.57
CA LEU A 14 -2.64 -10.69 8.68
C LEU A 14 -3.75 -10.98 7.65
N VAL A 15 -3.37 -11.33 6.42
CA VAL A 15 -4.32 -11.72 5.37
C VAL A 15 -5.08 -12.99 5.77
N ARG A 16 -4.39 -14.04 6.25
CA ARG A 16 -5.03 -15.29 6.71
C ARG A 16 -5.99 -15.07 7.88
N PHE A 17 -5.61 -14.22 8.84
CA PHE A 17 -6.49 -13.83 9.95
C PHE A 17 -7.78 -13.17 9.43
N LYS A 18 -7.66 -12.25 8.47
CA LYS A 18 -8.80 -11.50 7.93
C LYS A 18 -9.73 -12.37 7.07
N VAL A 19 -9.18 -13.26 6.25
CA VAL A 19 -9.95 -14.20 5.42
C VAL A 19 -10.61 -15.29 6.27
N GLY A 20 -9.92 -15.79 7.30
CA GLY A 20 -10.46 -16.82 8.21
C GLY A 20 -11.70 -16.39 9.01
N SER A 21 -11.96 -15.08 9.10
CA SER A 21 -13.15 -14.51 9.75
C SER A 21 -14.34 -14.31 8.79
N GLY A 22 -14.23 -14.78 7.53
CA GLY A 22 -15.26 -14.60 6.49
C GLY A 22 -15.18 -13.26 5.75
N GLY A 23 -14.12 -12.47 5.96
CA GLY A 23 -13.88 -11.22 5.26
C GLY A 23 -13.24 -11.43 3.88
N TYR A 24 -13.57 -10.55 2.93
CA TYR A 24 -12.95 -10.52 1.61
C TYR A 24 -12.09 -9.27 1.43
N ALA A 25 -11.02 -9.39 0.64
CA ALA A 25 -10.21 -8.24 0.26
C ALA A 25 -10.88 -7.50 -0.89
N GLN A 26 -11.25 -6.24 -0.66
CA GLN A 26 -11.74 -5.34 -1.69
C GLN A 26 -10.70 -4.26 -1.94
N GLU A 27 -10.29 -4.11 -3.20
CA GLU A 27 -9.45 -3.01 -3.62
C GLU A 27 -10.32 -1.76 -3.76
N TYR A 28 -9.95 -0.69 -3.07
CA TYR A 28 -10.58 0.62 -3.16
C TYR A 28 -9.71 1.53 -4.02
N ILE A 29 -10.28 2.68 -4.42
CA ILE A 29 -9.67 3.69 -5.30
C ILE A 29 -8.30 4.19 -4.81
N GLY A 30 -7.98 3.93 -3.53
CA GLY A 30 -6.69 4.25 -2.94
C GLY A 30 -6.71 5.60 -2.27
N GLU A 31 -5.51 6.15 -2.06
CA GLU A 31 -5.32 7.44 -1.42
C GLU A 31 -5.43 8.57 -2.46
N TRP A 32 -6.08 9.67 -2.07
CA TRP A 32 -6.14 10.88 -2.86
C TRP A 32 -5.47 12.03 -2.13
N ASP A 33 -4.46 12.60 -2.76
CA ASP A 33 -3.72 13.75 -2.25
C ASP A 33 -4.19 15.05 -2.89
N PHE A 34 -4.46 16.07 -2.06
CA PHE A 34 -4.66 17.44 -2.52
C PHE A 34 -3.44 18.32 -2.22
N ALA A 35 -2.71 18.70 -3.27
CA ALA A 35 -1.49 19.49 -3.13
C ALA A 35 -1.80 20.96 -2.82
N LEU A 36 -1.77 21.34 -1.53
CA LEU A 36 -1.94 22.72 -1.07
C LEU A 36 -0.89 23.68 -1.64
N ARG A 37 0.36 23.22 -1.79
CA ARG A 37 1.46 23.97 -2.40
C ARG A 37 2.24 23.05 -3.35
N LYS A 38 2.15 23.34 -4.65
CA LYS A 38 2.71 22.50 -5.72
C LYS A 38 4.22 22.29 -5.60
N THR A 39 4.96 23.29 -5.11
CA THR A 39 6.42 23.22 -4.94
C THR A 39 6.82 22.24 -3.84
N TRP A 40 6.19 22.32 -2.68
CA TRP A 40 6.44 21.42 -1.55
C TRP A 40 6.00 19.98 -1.84
N ALA A 41 4.85 19.80 -2.49
CA ALA A 41 4.40 18.47 -2.91
C ALA A 41 5.42 17.78 -3.83
N ARG A 42 6.03 18.53 -4.76
CA ARG A 42 7.11 18.00 -5.63
C ARG A 42 8.39 17.67 -4.87
N ALA A 43 8.80 18.52 -3.94
CA ALA A 43 9.97 18.26 -3.11
C ALA A 43 9.79 16.99 -2.27
N TYR A 44 8.61 16.82 -1.66
CA TYR A 44 8.26 15.62 -0.90
C TYR A 44 8.21 14.38 -1.78
N ALA A 45 7.62 14.47 -2.97
CA ALA A 45 7.58 13.36 -3.92
C ALA A 45 8.98 12.92 -4.35
N ALA A 46 9.87 13.87 -4.68
CA ALA A 46 11.25 13.58 -5.05
C ALA A 46 12.04 12.94 -3.90
N TYR A 47 11.86 13.42 -2.67
CA TYR A 47 12.45 12.82 -1.48
C TYR A 47 11.93 11.39 -1.23
N SER A 48 10.62 11.20 -1.29
CA SER A 48 9.98 9.90 -1.03
C SER A 48 10.35 8.85 -2.07
N ALA A 49 10.53 9.26 -3.34
CA ALA A 49 11.00 8.37 -4.40
C ALA A 49 12.42 7.85 -4.12
N ARG A 50 13.30 8.70 -3.60
CA ARG A 50 14.66 8.33 -3.21
C ARG A 50 14.71 7.40 -1.98
N ALA A 51 13.73 7.49 -1.07
CA ALA A 51 13.68 6.63 0.11
C ALA A 51 13.09 5.23 -0.17
N ARG A 52 12.50 5.02 -1.35
CA ARG A 52 11.90 3.72 -1.76
C ARG A 52 12.83 2.84 -2.58
N THR A 53 13.96 3.36 -3.07
CA THR A 53 15.04 2.61 -3.74
C THR A 53 16.05 2.14 -2.73
#